data_AF-A0A848LHS4-F1
#
_entry.id   AF-A0A848LHS4-F1
#
_cell.length_a   1.000
_cell.length_b   1.000
_cell.length_c   1.000
_cell.angle_alpha   90.00
_cell.angle_beta   90.00
_cell.angle_gamma   90.00
#
_symmetry.space_group_name_H-M   'P 1'
#
loop_
_entity.id
_entity.type
_entity.pdbx_description
1 polymer ?
#
loop_
_entity_poly.entity_id
_entity_poly.type
_entity_poly.pdbx_seq_one_letter_code
_entity_poly.pdbx_strand_id
1 'polypeptide(L)'
;MRAHLLAIFSLLGASGPVYAQTRAPAPVASAPAEDWFSSVYTAAGLEVRADVRVFTLFALLNRLGYDAGPRYREHPVPAYRYGPARTRVREALVTASPAVLARAQAFFDAHPVPLEAYLARLLGGPQASGAARSLDGLEALLAQVEAEWPVAELRADTLDLYRAEQRAWLPMLDAPIQQAARLLGLPEGKPALRVVVNLLDAEGSIRRVETERGWVLVVGPATQRPEMEPVVREFARAVLSSRMGPRLESRWTGGAAALREARVA
;
A
#
# COMPACT_ATOMS: atom_id res chain seq x y z
N MET A 1 79.27 -40.50 -31.35
CA MET A 1 78.24 -40.83 -32.37
C MET A 1 77.10 -39.82 -32.23
N ARG A 2 76.81 -39.09 -33.32
CA ARG A 2 75.58 -38.35 -33.73
C ARG A 2 74.57 -37.98 -32.60
N ALA A 3 74.08 -36.74 -32.46
CA ALA A 3 73.71 -35.77 -33.49
C ALA A 3 73.61 -34.33 -32.94
N HIS A 4 73.85 -33.37 -33.85
CA HIS A 4 73.47 -31.96 -33.76
C HIS A 4 71.99 -31.76 -34.16
N LEU A 5 71.33 -30.72 -33.59
CA LEU A 5 70.39 -29.75 -34.23
C LEU A 5 69.67 -28.98 -33.11
N LEU A 6 70.03 -27.74 -32.75
CA LEU A 6 69.60 -26.45 -33.34
C LEU A 6 68.07 -26.25 -33.43
N ALA A 7 67.52 -25.40 -32.56
CA ALA A 7 66.59 -24.32 -32.92
C ALA A 7 66.29 -23.40 -31.71
N ILE A 8 66.78 -22.17 -31.80
CA ILE A 8 66.35 -20.99 -31.04
C ILE A 8 65.29 -20.28 -31.91
N PHE A 9 64.16 -19.83 -31.35
CA PHE A 9 63.51 -18.57 -31.73
C PHE A 9 62.44 -18.15 -30.69
N SER A 10 62.86 -17.24 -29.82
CA SER A 10 62.27 -15.94 -29.46
C SER A 10 60.76 -15.66 -29.65
N LEU A 11 60.17 -15.05 -28.60
CA LEU A 11 59.42 -13.77 -28.57
C LEU A 11 58.04 -13.80 -27.89
N LEU A 12 57.94 -12.93 -26.87
CA LEU A 12 56.82 -12.05 -26.51
C LEU A 12 55.39 -12.63 -26.58
N GLY A 13 54.91 -13.07 -25.42
CA GLY A 13 53.48 -13.13 -25.10
C GLY A 13 53.09 -11.95 -24.22
N ALA A 14 52.31 -11.05 -24.80
CA ALA A 14 51.85 -9.78 -24.23
C ALA A 14 51.12 -9.93 -22.87
N SER A 15 51.49 -9.06 -21.93
CA SER A 15 50.67 -8.71 -20.77
C SER A 15 49.39 -8.03 -21.26
N GLY A 16 48.30 -8.79 -21.35
CA GLY A 16 46.96 -8.22 -21.55
C GLY A 16 46.49 -7.53 -20.27
N PRO A 17 45.78 -6.39 -20.35
CA PRO A 17 45.22 -5.76 -19.17
C PRO A 17 44.18 -6.71 -18.56
N VAL A 18 44.33 -7.01 -17.27
CA VAL A 18 43.28 -7.62 -16.46
C VAL A 18 42.14 -6.60 -16.42
N TYR A 19 41.16 -6.77 -17.32
CA TYR A 19 39.89 -6.08 -17.19
C TYR A 19 39.29 -6.53 -15.86
N ALA A 20 39.32 -5.63 -14.89
CA ALA A 20 38.47 -5.73 -13.72
C ALA A 20 37.04 -5.88 -14.23
N GLN A 21 36.49 -7.09 -14.12
CA GLN A 21 35.05 -7.28 -14.22
C GLN A 21 34.45 -6.54 -13.04
N THR A 22 34.14 -5.25 -13.22
CA THR A 22 33.08 -4.58 -12.48
C THR A 22 31.85 -5.42 -12.69
N ARG A 23 31.58 -6.30 -11.72
CA ARG A 23 30.31 -7.00 -11.58
C ARG A 23 29.26 -5.91 -11.52
N ALA A 24 28.55 -5.72 -12.63
CA ALA A 24 27.38 -4.86 -12.67
C ALA A 24 26.51 -5.24 -11.47
N PRO A 25 25.94 -4.27 -10.73
CA PRO A 25 24.98 -4.60 -9.69
C PRO A 25 23.93 -5.50 -10.34
N ALA A 26 23.66 -6.64 -9.69
CA ALA A 26 22.63 -7.55 -10.15
C ALA A 26 21.38 -6.73 -10.47
N PRO A 27 20.68 -7.00 -11.60
CA PRO A 27 19.44 -6.32 -11.89
C PRO A 27 18.57 -6.41 -10.64
N VAL A 28 18.13 -5.25 -10.14
CA VAL A 28 17.15 -5.14 -9.05
C VAL A 28 16.06 -6.13 -9.42
N ALA A 29 15.85 -7.14 -8.58
CA ALA A 29 14.88 -8.18 -8.82
C ALA A 29 13.57 -7.50 -9.24
N SER A 30 13.22 -7.67 -10.52
CA SER A 30 11.92 -7.30 -11.03
C SER A 30 10.90 -7.93 -10.10
N ALA A 31 9.96 -7.11 -9.62
CA ALA A 31 8.88 -7.54 -8.75
C ALA A 31 8.34 -8.90 -9.23
N PRO A 32 8.16 -9.90 -8.34
CA PRO A 32 7.64 -11.18 -8.74
C PRO A 32 6.33 -10.98 -9.50
N ALA A 33 6.19 -11.74 -10.59
CA ALA A 33 5.05 -11.73 -11.49
C ALA A 33 3.73 -11.60 -10.73
N GLU A 34 2.92 -10.62 -11.15
CA GLU A 34 1.47 -10.63 -10.92
C GLU A 34 0.95 -12.04 -11.15
N ASP A 35 0.42 -12.71 -10.13
CA ASP A 35 -0.74 -13.63 -10.23
C ASP A 35 -0.94 -14.51 -8.98
N TRP A 36 -1.33 -13.92 -7.84
CA TRP A 36 -1.97 -14.74 -6.79
C TRP A 36 -3.00 -14.01 -5.91
N PHE A 37 -3.40 -12.81 -6.33
CA PHE A 37 -4.36 -11.89 -5.68
C PHE A 37 -5.21 -11.22 -6.78
N SER A 38 -5.76 -12.04 -7.67
CA SER A 38 -6.44 -11.65 -8.91
C SER A 38 -7.46 -10.53 -8.67
N SER A 39 -7.33 -9.44 -9.41
CA SER A 39 -8.37 -8.43 -9.54
C SER A 39 -9.66 -9.09 -10.03
N VAL A 40 -10.74 -8.93 -9.27
CA VAL A 40 -12.08 -9.32 -9.68
C VAL A 40 -12.83 -8.06 -10.06
N TYR A 41 -13.58 -8.11 -11.15
CA TYR A 41 -14.30 -6.95 -11.65
C TYR A 41 -15.80 -7.15 -11.43
N THR A 42 -16.47 -6.08 -11.04
CA THR A 42 -17.94 -6.03 -11.05
C THR A 42 -18.47 -5.95 -12.48
N ALA A 43 -19.79 -6.05 -12.66
CA ALA A 43 -20.40 -5.92 -13.98
C ALA A 43 -20.22 -4.52 -14.59
N ALA A 44 -20.16 -3.48 -13.75
CA ALA A 44 -19.84 -2.12 -14.16
C ALA A 44 -18.32 -1.85 -14.34
N GLY A 45 -17.47 -2.87 -14.23
CA GLY A 45 -16.02 -2.75 -14.42
C GLY A 45 -15.25 -2.18 -13.24
N LEU A 46 -15.84 -2.13 -12.04
CA LEU A 46 -15.14 -1.69 -10.83
C LEU A 46 -14.21 -2.82 -10.36
N GLU A 47 -12.94 -2.48 -10.14
CA GLU A 47 -11.93 -3.43 -9.68
C GLU A 47 -12.03 -3.63 -8.15
N VAL A 48 -12.28 -4.86 -7.74
CA VAL A 48 -12.14 -5.34 -6.37
C VAL A 48 -10.94 -6.27 -6.34
N ARG A 49 -9.94 -5.91 -5.57
CA ARG A 49 -8.74 -6.74 -5.41
C ARG A 49 -8.37 -6.80 -3.96
N ALA A 50 -7.32 -7.57 -3.69
CA ALA A 50 -6.51 -7.30 -2.53
C ALA A 50 -5.11 -6.92 -3.04
N ASP A 51 -4.27 -6.30 -2.20
CA ASP A 51 -2.95 -5.81 -2.60
C ASP A 51 -1.88 -6.36 -1.67
N VAL A 52 -0.83 -6.97 -2.24
CA VAL A 52 0.28 -7.59 -1.51
C VAL A 52 0.98 -6.58 -0.63
N ARG A 53 1.21 -5.37 -1.16
CA ARG A 53 1.92 -4.33 -0.43
C ARG A 53 1.09 -3.87 0.77
N VAL A 54 -0.22 -3.70 0.58
CA VAL A 54 -1.14 -3.33 1.66
C VAL A 54 -1.15 -4.41 2.72
N PHE A 55 -1.24 -5.68 2.32
CA PHE A 55 -1.13 -6.80 3.26
C PHE A 55 0.16 -6.72 4.08
N THR A 56 1.30 -6.53 3.42
CA THR A 56 2.62 -6.52 4.08
C THR A 56 2.79 -5.33 5.02
N LEU A 57 2.31 -4.15 4.63
CA LEU A 57 2.25 -2.99 5.52
C LEU A 57 1.44 -3.31 6.77
N PHE A 58 0.25 -3.88 6.63
CA PHE A 58 -0.58 -4.19 7.78
C PHE A 58 -0.07 -5.38 8.60
N ALA A 59 0.62 -6.35 8.00
CA ALA A 59 1.31 -7.41 8.72
C ALA A 59 2.40 -6.81 9.64
N LEU A 60 3.20 -5.88 9.09
CA LEU A 60 4.19 -5.12 9.86
C LEU A 60 3.56 -4.31 11.00
N LEU A 61 2.52 -3.54 10.71
CA LEU A 61 1.81 -2.74 11.72
C LEU A 61 1.21 -3.61 12.82
N ASN A 62 0.57 -4.72 12.45
CA ASN A 62 0.04 -5.69 13.41
C ASN A 62 1.12 -6.27 14.32
N ARG A 63 2.31 -6.52 13.77
CA ARG A 63 3.45 -6.97 14.57
C ARG A 63 3.99 -5.90 15.52
N LEU A 64 3.84 -4.62 15.17
CA LEU A 64 4.17 -3.47 16.03
C LEU A 64 3.10 -3.14 17.08
N GLY A 65 2.00 -3.90 17.14
CA GLY A 65 0.91 -3.64 18.09
C GLY A 65 -0.12 -2.63 17.60
N TYR A 66 -0.27 -2.48 16.28
CA TYR A 66 -1.37 -1.70 15.71
C TYR A 66 -2.71 -2.32 16.10
N ASP A 67 -3.44 -1.62 16.98
CA ASP A 67 -4.68 -2.06 17.60
C ASP A 67 -5.83 -1.11 17.26
N ALA A 68 -6.11 -0.95 15.96
CA ALA A 68 -7.39 -0.40 15.51
C ALA A 68 -8.42 -1.53 15.41
N GLY A 69 -9.63 -1.34 15.94
CA GLY A 69 -10.73 -2.31 15.87
C GLY A 69 -11.90 -1.92 16.77
N PRO A 70 -13.09 -2.52 16.59
CA PRO A 70 -14.15 -2.37 17.56
C PRO A 70 -13.70 -2.91 18.91
N ARG A 71 -13.76 -2.05 19.93
CA ARG A 71 -13.48 -2.42 21.33
C ARG A 71 -14.68 -3.19 21.86
N TYR A 72 -14.48 -4.43 22.28
CA TYR A 72 -15.52 -5.21 22.96
C TYR A 72 -15.40 -5.13 24.49
N ARG A 73 -14.27 -4.62 24.99
CA ARG A 73 -14.04 -4.32 26.40
C ARG A 73 -13.22 -3.05 26.51
N GLU A 74 -13.63 -2.14 27.39
CA GLU A 74 -12.93 -0.87 27.65
C GLU A 74 -12.02 -0.94 28.87
N HIS A 75 -12.48 -1.57 29.95
CA HIS A 75 -11.76 -1.67 31.22
C HIS A 75 -11.60 -3.13 31.70
N PRO A 76 -10.55 -3.46 32.47
CA PRO A 76 -9.43 -2.60 32.87
C PRO A 76 -8.38 -2.42 31.75
N VAL A 77 -8.33 -3.37 30.81
CA VAL A 77 -7.45 -3.33 29.63
C VAL A 77 -8.33 -3.42 28.38
N PRO A 78 -8.26 -2.43 27.47
CA PRO A 78 -9.00 -2.46 26.23
C PRO A 78 -8.74 -3.75 25.46
N ALA A 79 -9.81 -4.36 24.95
CA ALA A 79 -9.70 -5.54 24.12
C ALA A 79 -10.44 -5.32 22.80
N TYR A 80 -9.76 -5.69 21.72
CA TYR A 80 -10.20 -5.48 20.35
C TYR A 80 -10.60 -6.82 19.73
N ARG A 81 -11.65 -6.80 18.92
CA ARG A 81 -12.01 -7.97 18.10
C ARG A 81 -11.21 -7.92 16.80
N TYR A 82 -10.50 -9.00 16.51
CA TYR A 82 -9.79 -9.17 15.25
C TYR A 82 -10.45 -10.28 14.44
N GLY A 83 -10.52 -10.09 13.12
CA GLY A 83 -10.94 -11.14 12.20
C GLY A 83 -9.91 -12.29 12.15
N PRO A 84 -10.31 -13.47 11.64
CA PRO A 84 -9.47 -14.67 11.64
C PRO A 84 -8.13 -14.49 10.93
N ALA A 85 -8.11 -13.78 9.79
CA ALA A 85 -6.86 -13.51 9.05
C ALA A 85 -5.87 -12.68 9.90
N ARG A 86 -6.36 -11.63 10.56
CA ARG A 86 -5.53 -10.76 11.40
C ARG A 86 -5.01 -11.48 12.64
N THR A 87 -5.84 -12.28 13.30
CA THR A 87 -5.43 -13.12 14.43
C THR A 87 -4.31 -14.07 14.02
N ARG A 88 -4.50 -14.79 12.91
CA ARG A 88 -3.50 -15.73 12.37
C ARG A 88 -2.17 -15.05 12.07
N VAL A 89 -2.19 -13.88 11.41
CA VAL A 89 -0.98 -13.12 11.09
C VAL A 89 -0.27 -12.64 12.36
N ARG A 90 -1.01 -12.11 13.34
CA ARG A 90 -0.42 -11.64 14.60
C ARG A 90 0.27 -12.76 15.36
N GLU A 91 -0.40 -13.90 15.50
CA GLU A 91 0.15 -15.08 16.18
C GLU A 91 1.40 -15.61 15.49
N ALA A 92 1.38 -15.70 14.15
CA ALA A 92 2.52 -16.20 13.39
C ALA A 92 3.74 -15.26 13.42
N LEU A 93 3.53 -13.95 13.52
CA LEU A 93 4.62 -12.98 13.50
C LEU A 93 5.22 -12.70 14.89
N VAL A 94 4.71 -13.28 15.97
CA VAL A 94 5.25 -13.07 17.33
C VAL A 94 6.77 -13.26 17.37
N THR A 95 7.28 -14.31 16.71
CA THR A 95 8.69 -14.68 16.66
C THR A 95 9.47 -14.11 15.48
N ALA A 96 8.86 -13.21 14.70
CA ALA A 96 9.51 -12.61 13.53
C ALA A 96 10.76 -11.78 13.92
N SER A 97 11.70 -11.66 12.97
CA SER A 97 13.03 -11.04 13.17
C SER A 97 12.96 -9.70 13.93
N PRO A 98 13.58 -9.59 15.13
CA PRO A 98 13.62 -8.36 15.90
C PRO A 98 14.36 -7.20 15.19
N ALA A 99 15.29 -7.51 14.29
CA ALA A 99 16.04 -6.50 13.55
C ALA A 99 15.14 -5.71 12.59
N VAL A 100 14.27 -6.40 11.86
CA VAL A 100 13.26 -5.77 11.00
C VAL A 100 12.30 -4.92 11.83
N LEU A 101 11.90 -5.41 13.00
CA LEU A 101 11.02 -4.68 13.91
C LEU A 101 11.66 -3.36 14.39
N ALA A 102 12.92 -3.41 14.83
CA ALA A 102 13.66 -2.22 15.26
C ALA A 102 13.82 -1.20 14.14
N ARG A 103 14.14 -1.67 12.92
CA ARG A 103 14.23 -0.79 11.73
C ARG A 103 12.88 -0.16 11.39
N ALA A 104 11.80 -0.93 11.46
CA ALA A 104 10.45 -0.42 11.21
C ALA A 104 10.05 0.63 12.25
N GLN A 105 10.32 0.39 13.53
CA GLN A 105 10.06 1.37 14.59
C GLN A 105 10.82 2.68 14.32
N ALA A 106 12.12 2.60 14.04
CA ALA A 106 12.92 3.77 13.70
C ALA A 106 12.39 4.52 12.46
N PHE A 107 11.92 3.79 11.45
CA PHE A 107 11.29 4.38 10.27
C PHE A 107 10.00 5.13 10.62
N PHE A 108 9.12 4.54 11.43
CA PHE A 108 7.87 5.18 11.83
C PHE A 108 8.09 6.37 12.77
N ASP A 109 9.06 6.29 13.69
CA ASP A 109 9.44 7.40 14.57
C ASP A 109 9.99 8.60 13.77
N ALA A 110 10.75 8.34 12.69
CA ALA A 110 11.25 9.39 11.81
C ALA A 110 10.16 10.02 10.92
N HIS A 111 9.03 9.34 10.74
CA HIS A 111 7.95 9.78 9.86
C HIS A 111 6.58 9.71 10.55
N PRO A 112 6.29 10.54 11.57
CA PRO A 112 5.07 10.45 12.37
C PRO A 112 3.85 11.04 11.62
N VAL A 113 3.50 10.45 10.47
CA VAL A 113 2.37 10.84 9.61
C VAL A 113 1.21 9.86 9.77
N PRO A 114 -0.03 10.23 9.39
CA PRO A 114 -1.17 9.31 9.45
C PRO A 114 -1.00 8.08 8.55
N LEU A 115 -1.67 6.97 8.90
CA LEU A 115 -1.65 5.71 8.13
C LEU A 115 -2.02 5.92 6.65
N GLU A 116 -2.92 6.85 6.39
CA GLU A 116 -3.38 7.23 5.05
C GLU A 116 -2.22 7.74 4.18
N ALA A 117 -1.19 8.38 4.75
CA ALA A 117 -0.01 8.82 4.01
C ALA A 117 0.86 7.63 3.57
N TYR A 118 1.00 6.59 4.40
CA TYR A 118 1.71 5.36 4.01
C TYR A 118 0.96 4.62 2.92
N LEU A 119 -0.37 4.51 3.04
CA LEU A 119 -1.20 3.93 1.99
C LEU A 119 -1.14 4.73 0.68
N ALA A 120 -1.13 6.07 0.76
CA ALA A 120 -0.96 6.93 -0.40
C ALA A 120 0.41 6.75 -1.06
N ARG A 121 1.50 6.64 -0.29
CA ARG A 121 2.82 6.32 -0.84
C ARG A 121 2.79 4.96 -1.55
N LEU A 122 2.23 3.95 -0.89
CA LEU A 122 2.21 2.59 -1.37
C LEU A 122 1.41 2.41 -2.67
N LEU A 123 0.21 2.99 -2.72
CA LEU A 123 -0.73 2.82 -3.83
C LEU A 123 -0.52 3.85 -4.94
N GLY A 124 -0.04 5.05 -4.61
CA GLY A 124 0.32 6.11 -5.56
C GLY A 124 1.75 6.01 -6.10
N GLY A 125 2.63 5.25 -5.44
CA GLY A 125 4.02 5.07 -5.85
C GLY A 125 4.85 6.35 -5.72
N PRO A 126 5.91 6.51 -6.55
CA PRO A 126 6.81 7.68 -6.49
C PRO A 126 6.09 9.02 -6.69
N GLN A 127 4.95 9.02 -7.36
CA GLN A 127 4.15 10.22 -7.65
C GLN A 127 3.15 10.60 -6.56
N ALA A 128 3.15 9.87 -5.42
CA ALA A 128 2.28 10.21 -4.30
C ALA A 128 2.52 11.67 -3.85
N SER A 129 1.46 12.37 -3.44
CA SER A 129 1.51 13.79 -3.09
C SER A 129 1.47 14.03 -1.58
N GLY A 130 1.67 15.27 -1.14
CA GLY A 130 1.56 15.67 0.27
C GLY A 130 2.57 14.94 1.18
N ALA A 131 2.12 14.52 2.35
CA ALA A 131 2.92 13.83 3.36
C ALA A 131 3.43 12.45 2.90
N ALA A 132 2.85 11.86 1.86
CA ALA A 132 3.33 10.60 1.31
C ALA A 132 4.71 10.73 0.64
N ARG A 133 5.09 11.93 0.20
CA ARG A 133 6.39 12.18 -0.45
C ARG A 133 7.58 12.01 0.49
N SER A 134 7.39 12.24 1.78
CA SER A 134 8.48 12.11 2.75
C SER A 134 8.77 10.68 3.16
N LEU A 135 8.03 9.69 2.65
CA LEU A 135 8.13 8.28 3.06
C LEU A 135 9.14 7.49 2.19
N ASP A 136 10.23 8.12 1.80
CA ASP A 136 11.28 7.46 1.02
C ASP A 136 11.92 6.31 1.81
N GLY A 137 12.04 5.15 1.16
CA GLY A 137 12.55 3.94 1.80
C GLY A 137 11.47 3.03 2.40
N LEU A 138 10.20 3.43 2.39
CA LEU A 138 9.08 2.56 2.79
C LEU A 138 9.08 1.25 1.97
N GLU A 139 9.27 1.35 0.65
CA GLU A 139 9.29 0.19 -0.24
C GLU A 139 10.43 -0.78 0.11
N ALA A 140 11.61 -0.24 0.44
CA ALA A 140 12.76 -1.05 0.85
C ALA A 140 12.52 -1.74 2.21
N LEU A 141 11.88 -1.05 3.15
CA LEU A 141 11.47 -1.64 4.42
C LEU A 141 10.48 -2.79 4.20
N LEU A 142 9.45 -2.59 3.36
CA LEU A 142 8.47 -3.63 3.08
C LEU A 142 9.07 -4.80 2.31
N ALA A 143 10.00 -4.55 1.39
CA ALA A 143 10.75 -5.62 0.71
C ALA A 143 11.59 -6.44 1.70
N GLN A 144 12.19 -5.80 2.71
CA GLN A 144 12.90 -6.52 3.78
C GLN A 144 11.95 -7.38 4.62
N VAL A 145 10.75 -6.87 4.94
CA VAL A 145 9.70 -7.65 5.61
C VAL A 145 9.33 -8.88 4.79
N GLU A 146 9.10 -8.74 3.48
CA GLU A 146 8.81 -9.88 2.59
C GLU A 146 9.93 -10.93 2.56
N ALA A 147 11.18 -10.49 2.66
CA ALA A 147 12.34 -11.37 2.56
C ALA A 147 12.63 -12.11 3.88
N GLU A 148 12.41 -11.47 5.02
CA GLU A 148 12.82 -12.00 6.33
C GLU A 148 11.68 -12.61 7.15
N TRP A 149 10.42 -12.26 6.86
CA TRP A 149 9.27 -12.75 7.60
C TRP A 149 8.42 -13.70 6.73
N PRO A 150 7.66 -14.63 7.31
CA PRO A 150 6.85 -15.61 6.56
C PRO A 150 5.58 -14.98 5.94
N VAL A 151 5.63 -13.72 5.48
CA VAL A 151 4.46 -12.98 5.00
C VAL A 151 3.89 -13.61 3.73
N ALA A 152 4.73 -14.15 2.86
CA ALA A 152 4.29 -14.89 1.68
C ALA A 152 3.46 -16.14 2.05
N GLU A 153 3.90 -16.92 3.03
CA GLU A 153 3.16 -18.08 3.52
C GLU A 153 1.85 -17.65 4.19
N LEU A 154 1.87 -16.59 5.00
CA LEU A 154 0.68 -16.09 5.67
C LEU A 154 -0.37 -15.54 4.71
N ARG A 155 0.04 -14.96 3.59
CA ARG A 155 -0.89 -14.59 2.51
C ARG A 155 -1.53 -15.84 1.89
N ALA A 156 -0.80 -16.95 1.76
CA ALA A 156 -1.33 -18.21 1.22
C ALA A 156 -2.34 -18.83 2.18
N ASP A 157 -2.00 -18.86 3.47
CA ASP A 157 -2.87 -19.35 4.54
C ASP A 157 -4.19 -18.57 4.64
N THR A 158 -4.18 -17.28 4.28
CA THR A 158 -5.35 -16.40 4.40
C THR A 158 -6.09 -16.18 3.08
N LEU A 159 -5.64 -16.80 1.99
CA LEU A 159 -6.13 -16.55 0.63
C LEU A 159 -7.65 -16.75 0.49
N ASP A 160 -8.17 -17.85 1.03
CA ASP A 160 -9.59 -18.19 0.89
C ASP A 160 -10.49 -17.20 1.64
N LEU A 161 -10.03 -16.66 2.77
CA LEU A 161 -10.72 -15.60 3.49
C LEU A 161 -10.80 -14.32 2.64
N TYR A 162 -9.69 -13.93 2.01
CA TYR A 162 -9.66 -12.77 1.12
C TYR A 162 -10.57 -12.94 -0.09
N ARG A 163 -10.58 -14.14 -0.71
CA ARG A 163 -11.47 -14.44 -1.85
C ARG A 163 -12.94 -14.41 -1.46
N ALA A 164 -13.29 -14.96 -0.30
CA ALA A 164 -14.65 -14.91 0.22
C ALA A 164 -15.11 -13.46 0.42
N GLU A 165 -14.27 -12.62 1.04
CA GLU A 165 -14.57 -11.21 1.26
C GLU A 165 -14.72 -10.44 -0.07
N GLN A 166 -13.79 -10.61 -1.02
CA GLN A 166 -13.88 -9.98 -2.35
C GLN A 166 -15.20 -10.33 -3.04
N ARG A 167 -15.62 -11.62 -3.03
CA ARG A 167 -16.89 -12.05 -3.63
C ARG A 167 -18.10 -11.43 -2.93
N ALA A 168 -18.04 -11.24 -1.61
CA ALA A 168 -19.11 -10.61 -0.85
C ALA A 168 -19.30 -9.13 -1.25
N TRP A 169 -18.22 -8.43 -1.59
CA TRP A 169 -18.26 -7.04 -2.04
C TRP A 169 -18.85 -6.87 -3.44
N LEU A 170 -18.52 -7.75 -4.40
CA LEU A 170 -18.89 -7.59 -5.82
C LEU A 170 -20.35 -7.21 -6.09
N PRO A 171 -21.37 -7.94 -5.60
CA PRO A 171 -22.77 -7.63 -5.93
C PRO A 171 -23.29 -6.33 -5.28
N MET A 172 -22.51 -5.72 -4.38
CA MET A 172 -22.94 -4.58 -3.58
C MET A 172 -22.42 -3.24 -4.09
N LEU A 173 -21.36 -3.23 -4.90
CA LEU A 173 -20.66 -2.00 -5.26
C LEU A 173 -21.34 -1.22 -6.40
N ASP A 174 -21.81 -1.89 -7.44
CA ASP A 174 -22.20 -1.23 -8.69
C ASP A 174 -23.35 -0.23 -8.52
N ALA A 175 -24.52 -0.69 -8.08
CA ALA A 175 -25.71 0.17 -8.03
C ALA A 175 -25.55 1.37 -7.09
N PRO A 176 -25.03 1.23 -5.85
CA PRO A 176 -24.84 2.36 -4.95
C PRO A 176 -23.80 3.37 -5.46
N ILE A 177 -22.68 2.91 -6.03
CA ILE A 177 -21.66 3.81 -6.58
C ILE A 177 -22.18 4.55 -7.80
N GLN A 178 -22.87 3.86 -8.72
CA GLN A 178 -23.52 4.51 -9.87
C GLN A 178 -24.57 5.53 -9.44
N GLN A 179 -25.39 5.20 -8.44
CA GLN A 179 -26.36 6.14 -7.89
C GLN A 179 -25.68 7.37 -7.27
N ALA A 180 -24.63 7.18 -6.48
CA ALA A 180 -23.86 8.27 -5.90
C ALA A 180 -23.21 9.14 -6.98
N ALA A 181 -22.62 8.54 -8.01
CA ALA A 181 -22.03 9.25 -9.15
C ALA A 181 -23.07 10.11 -9.89
N ARG A 182 -24.28 9.57 -10.14
CA ARG A 182 -25.38 10.33 -10.73
C ARG A 182 -25.81 11.50 -9.86
N LEU A 183 -25.98 11.29 -8.55
CA LEU A 183 -26.36 12.35 -7.61
C LEU A 183 -25.30 13.46 -7.51
N LEU A 184 -24.02 13.11 -7.66
CA LEU A 184 -22.91 14.05 -7.64
C LEU A 184 -22.63 14.68 -9.02
N GLY A 185 -23.42 14.35 -10.05
CA GLY A 185 -23.23 14.84 -11.42
C GLY A 185 -21.86 14.48 -11.97
N LEU A 186 -21.42 13.24 -11.76
CA LEU A 186 -20.17 12.71 -12.31
C LEU A 186 -20.43 11.98 -13.63
N PRO A 187 -19.49 12.03 -14.59
CA PRO A 187 -19.51 11.13 -15.74
C PRO A 187 -19.45 9.67 -15.26
N GLU A 188 -20.11 8.78 -16.00
CA GLU A 188 -20.07 7.35 -15.70
C GLU A 188 -18.62 6.84 -15.69
N GLY A 189 -18.30 6.01 -14.70
CA GLY A 189 -16.95 5.47 -14.50
C GLY A 189 -15.88 6.47 -14.05
N LYS A 190 -16.24 7.73 -13.72
CA LYS A 190 -15.27 8.75 -13.28
C LYS A 190 -15.61 9.34 -11.89
N PRO A 191 -14.60 9.57 -11.03
CA PRO A 191 -13.20 9.13 -11.18
C PRO A 191 -13.11 7.60 -11.13
N ALA A 192 -12.06 7.04 -11.74
CA ALA A 192 -11.81 5.60 -11.64
C ALA A 192 -11.71 5.23 -10.16
N LEU A 193 -12.47 4.20 -9.77
CA LEU A 193 -12.57 3.73 -8.39
C LEU A 193 -12.11 2.28 -8.33
N ARG A 194 -11.23 2.00 -7.37
CA ARG A 194 -10.79 0.65 -7.03
C ARG A 194 -11.06 0.37 -5.56
N VAL A 195 -11.46 -0.84 -5.25
CA VAL A 195 -11.60 -1.34 -3.88
C VAL A 195 -10.47 -2.33 -3.59
N VAL A 196 -9.73 -2.08 -2.51
CA VAL A 196 -8.70 -2.97 -1.99
C VAL A 196 -9.20 -3.55 -0.67
N VAL A 197 -9.51 -4.84 -0.66
CA VAL A 197 -9.87 -5.57 0.55
C VAL A 197 -8.62 -5.80 1.39
N ASN A 198 -8.68 -5.48 2.67
CA ASN A 198 -7.62 -5.68 3.65
C ASN A 198 -8.15 -6.26 4.98
N LEU A 199 -8.09 -7.58 5.12
CA LEU A 199 -8.54 -8.29 6.32
C LEU A 199 -7.67 -8.06 7.57
N LEU A 200 -6.51 -7.40 7.41
CA LEU A 200 -5.58 -7.11 8.51
C LEU A 200 -5.83 -5.76 9.20
N ASP A 201 -6.79 -4.98 8.71
CA ASP A 201 -7.22 -3.72 9.35
C ASP A 201 -8.29 -3.96 10.43
N ALA A 202 -8.83 -2.86 10.96
CA ALA A 202 -10.03 -2.85 11.79
C ALA A 202 -11.27 -3.27 11.00
N GLU A 203 -12.16 -4.01 11.66
CA GLU A 203 -13.49 -4.32 11.13
C GLU A 203 -14.25 -3.05 10.73
N GLY A 204 -14.87 -3.07 9.55
CA GLY A 204 -15.62 -1.94 9.02
C GLY A 204 -14.78 -0.70 8.68
N SER A 205 -13.44 -0.79 8.72
CA SER A 205 -12.59 0.34 8.34
C SER A 205 -12.74 0.66 6.86
N ILE A 206 -12.70 1.96 6.54
CA ILE A 206 -12.61 2.43 5.17
C ILE A 206 -11.59 3.56 5.15
N ARG A 207 -10.57 3.39 4.30
CA ARG A 207 -9.53 4.39 4.11
C ARG A 207 -9.51 4.79 2.65
N ARG A 208 -9.69 6.08 2.43
CA ARG A 208 -9.60 6.67 1.10
C ARG A 208 -8.15 7.02 0.79
N VAL A 209 -7.72 6.65 -0.40
CA VAL A 209 -6.43 7.00 -0.96
C VAL A 209 -6.62 7.60 -2.34
N GLU A 210 -6.08 8.79 -2.54
CA GLU A 210 -6.05 9.44 -3.84
C GLU A 210 -4.75 9.11 -4.56
N THR A 211 -4.86 8.70 -5.82
CA THR A 211 -3.75 8.36 -6.71
C THR A 211 -3.92 9.09 -8.03
N GLU A 212 -2.85 9.19 -8.83
CA GLU A 212 -2.95 9.78 -10.18
C GLU A 212 -3.93 9.02 -11.09
N ARG A 213 -4.14 7.73 -10.83
CA ARG A 213 -5.02 6.84 -11.61
C ARG A 213 -6.48 6.91 -11.17
N GLY A 214 -6.80 7.68 -10.12
CA GLY A 214 -8.12 7.73 -9.51
C GLY A 214 -8.07 7.40 -8.02
N TRP A 215 -9.19 6.95 -7.47
CA TRP A 215 -9.31 6.67 -6.05
C TRP A 215 -9.24 5.20 -5.74
N VAL A 216 -8.61 4.91 -4.61
CA VAL A 216 -8.57 3.58 -4.02
C VAL A 216 -9.23 3.66 -2.65
N LEU A 217 -10.23 2.80 -2.42
CA LEU A 217 -10.81 2.57 -1.10
C LEU A 217 -10.23 1.29 -0.53
N VAL A 218 -9.46 1.41 0.55
CA VAL A 218 -8.99 0.26 1.31
C VAL A 218 -10.04 -0.07 2.36
N VAL A 219 -10.63 -1.26 2.28
CA VAL A 219 -11.74 -1.68 3.15
C VAL A 219 -11.28 -2.80 4.09
N GLY A 220 -11.62 -2.68 5.37
CA GLY A 220 -11.42 -3.70 6.39
C GLY A 220 -12.36 -4.89 6.24
N PRO A 221 -12.21 -5.93 7.08
CA PRO A 221 -13.11 -7.09 7.06
C PRO A 221 -14.55 -6.71 7.44
N ALA A 222 -15.52 -7.36 6.80
CA ALA A 222 -16.92 -7.36 7.23
C ALA A 222 -17.23 -8.62 8.08
N THR A 223 -17.80 -8.46 9.27
CA THR A 223 -18.13 -9.62 10.15
C THR A 223 -19.37 -10.39 9.73
N GLN A 224 -20.27 -9.77 8.98
CA GLN A 224 -21.50 -10.42 8.50
C GLN A 224 -21.66 -10.18 7.00
N ARG A 225 -21.85 -8.91 6.64
CA ARG A 225 -22.06 -8.47 5.26
C ARG A 225 -21.40 -7.11 5.08
N PRO A 226 -20.73 -6.87 3.94
CA PRO A 226 -20.26 -5.54 3.59
C PRO A 226 -21.37 -4.49 3.70
N GLU A 227 -21.06 -3.34 4.27
CA GLU A 227 -21.99 -2.22 4.34
C GLU A 227 -21.63 -1.16 3.29
N MET A 228 -22.61 -0.78 2.48
CA MET A 228 -22.38 0.16 1.38
C MET A 228 -22.45 1.63 1.78
N GLU A 229 -23.19 1.96 2.83
CA GLU A 229 -23.33 3.35 3.28
C GLU A 229 -21.98 4.00 3.59
N PRO A 230 -21.08 3.37 4.37
CA PRO A 230 -19.78 3.99 4.66
C PRO A 230 -18.90 4.14 3.41
N VAL A 231 -18.96 3.19 2.46
CA VAL A 231 -18.25 3.27 1.17
C VAL A 231 -18.76 4.43 0.33
N VAL A 232 -20.08 4.54 0.15
CA VAL A 232 -20.72 5.63 -0.60
C VAL A 232 -20.43 6.98 0.05
N ARG A 233 -20.45 7.04 1.38
CA ARG A 233 -20.14 8.25 2.15
C ARG A 233 -18.69 8.71 1.90
N GLU A 234 -17.72 7.81 1.98
CA GLU A 234 -16.31 8.16 1.71
C GLU A 234 -16.08 8.50 0.24
N PHE A 235 -16.74 7.81 -0.70
CA PHE A 235 -16.73 8.19 -2.11
C PHE A 235 -17.30 9.60 -2.32
N ALA A 236 -18.47 9.91 -1.76
CA ALA A 236 -19.07 11.23 -1.89
C ALA A 236 -18.20 12.32 -1.24
N ARG A 237 -17.65 12.06 -0.05
CA ARG A 237 -16.71 12.97 0.62
C ARG A 237 -15.49 13.25 -0.26
N ALA A 238 -14.97 12.24 -0.95
CA ALA A 238 -13.87 12.40 -1.88
C ALA A 238 -14.20 13.40 -3.00
N VAL A 239 -15.35 13.22 -3.66
CA VAL A 239 -15.82 14.10 -4.74
C VAL A 239 -16.02 15.52 -4.28
N LEU A 240 -16.61 15.68 -3.10
CA LEU A 240 -16.86 17.01 -2.55
C LEU A 240 -15.54 17.68 -2.17
N SER A 241 -14.61 16.95 -1.54
CA SER A 241 -13.30 17.50 -1.16
C SER A 241 -12.48 17.96 -2.35
N SER A 242 -12.45 17.20 -3.46
CA SER A 242 -11.70 17.58 -4.67
C SER A 242 -12.31 18.79 -5.40
N ARG A 243 -13.63 18.93 -5.39
CA ARG A 243 -14.33 20.07 -6.01
C ARG A 243 -14.31 21.33 -5.15
N MET A 244 -14.42 21.18 -3.83
CA MET A 244 -14.59 22.30 -2.91
C MET A 244 -13.26 22.79 -2.32
N GLY A 245 -12.26 21.91 -2.16
CA GLY A 245 -10.96 22.27 -1.58
C GLY A 245 -10.34 23.50 -2.24
N PRO A 246 -10.11 23.50 -3.56
CA PRO A 246 -9.51 24.65 -4.25
C PRO A 246 -10.35 25.94 -4.15
N ARG A 247 -11.69 25.82 -4.09
CA ARG A 247 -12.61 26.97 -3.98
C ARG A 247 -12.66 27.56 -2.57
N LEU A 248 -12.53 26.71 -1.56
CA LEU A 248 -12.47 27.14 -0.16
C LEU A 248 -11.12 27.76 0.16
N GLU A 249 -10.02 27.15 -0.32
CA GLU A 249 -8.68 27.70 -0.20
C GLU A 249 -8.55 29.06 -0.91
N SER A 250 -9.11 29.21 -2.11
CA SER A 250 -9.07 30.49 -2.83
C SER A 250 -9.89 31.59 -2.13
N ARG A 251 -11.04 31.24 -1.56
CA ARG A 251 -11.86 32.17 -0.77
C ARG A 251 -11.17 32.59 0.52
N TRP A 252 -10.51 31.67 1.22
CA TRP A 252 -9.78 31.99 2.44
C TRP A 252 -8.52 32.80 2.19
N THR A 253 -7.73 32.46 1.17
CA THR A 253 -6.56 33.26 0.79
C THR A 253 -6.94 34.66 0.34
N GLY A 254 -8.02 34.79 -0.43
CA GLY A 254 -8.60 36.09 -0.81
C GLY A 254 -9.11 36.90 0.39
N GLY A 255 -9.81 36.26 1.33
CA GLY A 255 -10.27 36.91 2.57
C GLY A 255 -9.11 37.34 3.49
N ALA A 256 -8.07 36.52 3.62
CA ALA A 256 -6.87 36.85 4.38
C ALA A 256 -6.05 37.98 3.72
N ALA A 257 -6.03 38.06 2.39
CA ALA A 257 -5.44 39.19 1.67
C ALA A 257 -6.23 40.48 1.91
N ALA A 258 -7.56 40.45 1.78
CA ALA A 258 -8.42 41.61 2.04
C ALA A 258 -8.33 42.13 3.49
N LEU A 259 -8.23 41.22 4.47
CA LEU A 259 -8.01 41.58 5.88
C LEU A 259 -6.64 42.19 6.15
N ARG A 260 -5.61 41.83 5.38
CA ARG A 260 -4.28 42.47 5.48
C ARG A 260 -4.29 43.87 4.88
N GLU A 261 -4.90 44.05 3.72
CA GLU A 261 -5.05 45.37 3.08
C GLU A 261 -5.84 46.34 3.97
N ALA A 262 -6.95 45.88 4.57
CA ALA A 262 -7.77 46.69 5.48
C ALA A 262 -7.10 47.04 6.83
N ARG A 263 -5.97 46.42 7.18
CA ARG A 263 -5.18 46.76 8.38
C ARG A 263 -4.03 47.74 8.10
N VAL A 264 -3.70 47.96 6.84
CA VAL A 264 -2.61 48.84 6.40
C VAL A 264 -3.16 50.19 5.90
N ALA A 265 -4.43 50.24 5.49
CA ALA A 265 -5.20 51.47 5.26
C ALA A 265 -5.72 52.06 6.58
#